data_AF-A0A2E7DDQ1-F1
#
_entry.id   AF-A0A2E7DDQ1-F1
#
_cell.length_a   1.000
_cell.length_b   1.000
_cell.length_c   1.000
_cell.angle_alpha   90.00
_cell.angle_beta   90.00
_cell.angle_gamma   90.00
#
_symmetry.space_group_name_H-M   'P 1'
#
loop_
_entity.id
_entity.type
_entity.pdbx_description
1 polymer ?
#
loop_
_entity_poly.entity_id
_entity_poly.type
_entity_poly.pdbx_seq_one_letter_code
_entity_poly.pdbx_strand_id
1 'polypeptide(L)' 'MCRWRLKVVRELSNGVSCPQCGKQVIRAYRPFCSARCKMIDLARWLGGAYRLPSEDEPDEAEIIDLVALTRVED' A
#
# COMPACT_ATOMS: atom_id res chain seq x y z
N MET A 1 -6.63 -7.43 -28.75
CA MET A 1 -6.69 -8.27 -27.53
C MET A 1 -5.52 -7.89 -26.62
N CYS A 2 -5.78 -7.17 -25.53
CA CYS A 2 -4.73 -6.59 -24.68
C CYS A 2 -3.99 -7.67 -23.88
N ARG A 3 -2.69 -7.85 -24.16
CA ARG A 3 -1.75 -8.80 -23.53
C ARG A 3 -1.51 -8.54 -22.04
N TRP A 4 -1.95 -7.39 -21.51
CA TRP A 4 -1.78 -6.98 -20.11
C TRP A 4 -2.56 -7.81 -19.07
N ARG A 5 -3.73 -8.35 -19.45
CA ARG A 5 -4.61 -9.06 -18.50
C ARG A 5 -4.07 -10.44 -18.09
N LEU A 6 -3.26 -11.08 -18.93
CA LEU A 6 -2.81 -12.46 -18.70
C LEU A 6 -1.61 -12.56 -17.75
N LYS A 7 -0.79 -11.50 -17.62
CA LYS A 7 0.38 -11.49 -16.74
C LYS A 7 -0.03 -11.41 -15.27
N VAL A 8 -0.90 -10.44 -14.94
CA VAL A 8 -1.40 -10.20 -13.57
C VAL A 8 -2.08 -11.45 -12.99
N VAL A 9 -2.89 -12.17 -13.78
CA VAL A 9 -3.68 -13.30 -13.27
C VAL A 9 -2.80 -14.55 -13.03
N ARG A 10 -1.73 -14.75 -13.80
CA ARG A 10 -0.80 -15.89 -13.63
C ARG A 10 0.15 -15.73 -12.43
N GLU A 11 0.54 -14.51 -12.08
CA GLU A 11 1.35 -14.25 -10.89
C GLU A 11 0.58 -14.49 -9.58
N LEU A 12 -0.76 -14.40 -9.63
CA LEU A 12 -1.66 -14.56 -8.48
C LEU A 12 -2.09 -16.02 -8.21
N SER A 13 -1.76 -16.98 -9.08
CA SER A 13 -2.27 -18.37 -9.01
C SER A 13 -1.38 -19.37 -8.27
N ASN A 14 -0.13 -19.03 -7.97
CA ASN A 14 0.63 -19.73 -6.92
C ASN A 14 0.03 -19.28 -5.59
N GLY A 15 -0.37 -20.22 -4.72
CA GLY A 15 -1.10 -19.90 -3.49
C GLY A 15 -0.58 -18.64 -2.80
N VAL A 16 -1.48 -17.69 -2.52
CA VAL A 16 -1.10 -16.35 -2.04
C VAL A 16 -0.14 -16.49 -0.85
N SER A 17 1.04 -15.89 -0.96
CA SER A 17 2.03 -15.84 0.11
C SER A 17 1.71 -14.73 1.09
N CYS A 18 2.00 -14.95 2.37
CA CYS A 18 1.81 -13.96 3.42
C CYS A 18 2.72 -12.75 3.15
N PRO A 19 2.19 -11.52 3.07
CA PRO A 19 3.00 -10.35 2.75
C PRO A 19 4.01 -10.00 3.86
N GLN A 20 3.80 -10.49 5.09
CA GLN A 20 4.74 -10.26 6.19
C GLN A 20 5.90 -11.26 6.29
N CYS A 21 5.72 -12.50 5.82
CA CYS A 21 6.73 -13.54 6.06
C CYS A 21 6.89 -14.58 4.94
N GLY A 22 6.17 -14.43 3.82
CA GLY A 22 6.26 -15.30 2.65
C GLY A 22 5.60 -16.67 2.79
N LYS A 23 5.19 -17.09 3.98
CA LYS A 23 4.53 -18.40 4.22
C LYS A 23 3.18 -18.50 3.52
N GLN A 24 2.75 -19.73 3.23
CA GLN A 24 1.42 -20.00 2.65
C GLN A 24 0.31 -19.36 3.49
N VAL A 25 -0.57 -18.59 2.85
CA VAL A 25 -1.73 -17.99 3.51
C VAL A 25 -2.75 -19.06 3.88
N ILE A 26 -3.33 -18.95 5.08
CA ILE A 26 -4.42 -19.81 5.52
C ILE A 26 -5.75 -19.04 5.48
N ARG A 27 -6.84 -19.75 5.17
CA ARG A 27 -8.16 -19.14 4.93
C ARG A 27 -8.65 -18.27 6.09
N ALA A 28 -8.41 -18.70 7.33
CA ALA A 28 -8.85 -18.01 8.54
C ALA A 28 -8.14 -16.66 8.78
N TYR A 29 -6.93 -16.47 8.26
CA TYR A 29 -6.11 -15.29 8.52
C TYR A 29 -5.80 -14.46 7.27
N ARG A 30 -6.47 -14.71 6.14
CA ARG A 30 -6.26 -13.94 4.89
C ARG A 30 -6.29 -12.43 5.16
N PRO A 31 -5.32 -11.65 4.63
CA PRO A 31 -4.26 -12.02 3.68
C PRO A 31 -2.97 -12.61 4.30
N PHE A 32 -2.96 -12.96 5.59
CA PHE A 32 -1.78 -13.41 6.34
C PHE A 32 -1.81 -14.93 6.63
N CYS A 33 -0.67 -15.47 7.08
CA CYS A 33 -0.59 -16.86 7.53
C CYS A 33 -1.00 -17.07 9.00
N SER A 34 -1.10 -16.01 9.82
CA SER A 34 -1.41 -16.10 11.25
C SER A 34 -1.89 -14.76 11.85
N ALA A 35 -2.54 -14.83 13.02
CA ALA A 35 -2.87 -13.65 13.83
C ALA A 35 -1.63 -12.82 14.20
N ARG A 36 -0.49 -13.48 14.48
CA ARG A 36 0.78 -12.80 14.75
C ARG A 36 1.22 -11.92 13.58
N CYS A 37 1.15 -12.43 12.35
CA CYS A 37 1.53 -11.66 11.16
C CYS A 37 0.59 -10.46 10.93
N LYS A 38 -0.71 -10.61 11.21
CA LYS A 38 -1.66 -9.48 11.20
C LYS A 38 -1.28 -8.40 12.21
N MET A 39 -0.88 -8.77 13.43
CA MET A 39 -0.48 -7.78 14.44
C MET A 39 0.83 -7.07 14.11
N ILE A 40 1.81 -7.78 13.56
CA ILE A 40 3.07 -7.17 13.09
C ILE A 40 2.79 -6.14 12.00
N ASP A 41 1.94 -6.49 11.05
CA ASP A 41 1.52 -5.58 9.99
C ASP A 41 0.87 -4.32 10.56
N LEU A 42 -0.07 -4.49 11.50
CA LEU A 42 -0.70 -3.37 12.20
C LEU A 42 0.31 -2.48 12.94
N ALA A 43 1.29 -3.08 13.63
CA ALA A 43 2.33 -2.32 14.32
C ALA A 43 3.18 -1.49 13.35
N ARG A 44 3.47 -2.01 12.15
CA ARG A 44 4.17 -1.25 11.10
C ARG A 44 3.34 -0.09 10.56
N TRP A 45 2.04 -0.28 10.42
CA TRP A 45 1.09 0.79 10.06
C TRP A 45 1.10 1.90 11.11
N LEU A 46 0.85 1.54 12.36
CA LEU A 46 0.81 2.52 13.46
C LEU A 46 2.17 3.17 13.71
N GLY A 47 3.26 2.46 13.42
CA GLY A 47 4.63 2.97 13.53
C GLY A 47 5.10 3.80 12.33
N GLY A 48 4.26 4.04 11.32
CA GLY A 48 4.62 4.85 10.15
C GLY A 48 5.72 4.24 9.27
N ALA A 49 5.85 2.91 9.27
CA ALA A 49 6.85 2.21 8.46
C ALA A 49 6.49 2.18 6.97
N TYR A 50 5.21 2.34 6.61
CA TYR A 50 4.76 2.45 5.23
C TYR A 50 4.86 3.89 4.75
N ARG A 51 5.67 4.13 3.72
CA ARG A 51 5.83 5.43 3.06
C ARG A 51 5.76 5.25 1.56
N LEU A 52 5.14 6.22 0.88
CA LEU A 52 5.22 6.31 -0.57
C LEU A 52 6.48 7.10 -0.92
N PRO A 53 7.25 6.66 -1.92
CA PRO A 53 8.30 7.52 -2.47
C PRO A 53 7.65 8.76 -3.08
N SER A 54 8.19 9.94 -2.77
CA SER A 54 7.89 11.19 -3.47
C SER A 54 9.05 11.49 -4.42
N GLU A 55 8.73 11.90 -5.65
CA GLU A 55 9.75 12.27 -6.63
C GLU A 55 10.20 13.74 -6.47
N ASP A 56 9.43 14.57 -5.76
CA ASP A 56 9.69 16.00 -5.62
C ASP A 56 9.58 16.48 -4.16
N GLU A 57 10.47 17.40 -3.74
CA GLU A 57 10.10 18.34 -2.69
C GLU A 57 9.17 19.37 -3.33
N PRO A 58 7.95 19.55 -2.81
CA PRO A 58 7.03 20.50 -3.39
C PRO A 58 7.67 21.88 -3.38
N ASP A 59 7.67 22.56 -4.52
CA ASP A 59 8.24 23.89 -4.57
C ASP A 59 7.38 24.83 -3.69
N GLU A 60 8.03 25.76 -2.99
CA GLU A 60 7.34 26.57 -1.99
C GLU A 60 6.21 27.41 -2.61
N ALA A 61 6.30 27.72 -3.92
CA ALA A 61 5.29 28.47 -4.65
C ALA A 61 4.04 27.61 -4.97
N GLU A 62 4.21 26.35 -5.36
CA GLU A 62 3.16 25.37 -5.59
C GLU A 62 2.42 25.07 -4.28
N ILE A 63 3.13 25.00 -3.15
CA ILE A 63 2.50 24.87 -1.83
C ILE A 63 1.66 26.11 -1.50
N ILE A 64 2.20 27.32 -1.71
CA ILE A 64 1.51 28.58 -1.46
C ILE A 64 0.24 28.69 -2.31
N ASP A 65 0.31 28.32 -3.60
CA ASP A 65 -0.83 28.35 -4.51
C ASP A 65 -1.91 27.34 -4.11
N LEU A 66 -1.52 26.11 -3.71
CA LEU A 66 -2.47 25.11 -3.20
C LEU A 66 -3.13 25.56 -1.89
N VAL A 67 -2.39 26.19 -0.99
CA VAL A 67 -2.92 26.72 0.27
C VAL A 67 -3.86 27.91 0.02
N ALA A 68 -3.51 28.80 -0.91
CA ALA A 68 -4.35 29.93 -1.30
C ALA A 68 -5.71 29.47 -1.86
N LEU A 69 -5.76 28.35 -2.60
CA LEU A 69 -6.99 27.77 -3.12
C LEU A 69 -7.87 27.08 -2.05
N THR A 70 -7.31 26.71 -0.89
CA THR A 70 -8.09 26.11 0.22
C THR A 70 -8.72 27.12 1.16
N ARG A 71 -8.33 28.40 1.05
CA ARG A 71 -9.03 29.49 1.73
C ARG A 71 -10.29 29.77 0.93
N VAL A 72 -11.39 29.10 1.32
CA VAL A 72 -12.75 29.45 0.87
C VAL A 72 -12.92 30.96 1.12
N GLU A 73 -13.00 31.74 0.04
CA GLU A 73 -13.39 33.14 0.12
C GLU A 73 -14.84 33.18 0.62
N ASP A 74 -15.06 33.84 1.77
CA ASP A 74 -16.40 34.33 2.16
C ASP A 74 -16.76 35.56 1.31
#